data_AF-A0A812NTP7-F1
#
_entry.id   AF-A0A812NTP7-F1
#
_cell.length_a   1.000
_cell.length_b   1.000
_cell.length_c   1.000
_cell.angle_alpha   90.00
_cell.angle_beta   90.00
_cell.angle_gamma   90.00
#
_symmetry.space_group_name_H-M   'P 1'
#
loop_
_entity.id
_entity.type
_entity.pdbx_description
1 polymer ?
#
loop_
_entity_poly.entity_id
_entity_poly.type
_entity_poly.pdbx_seq_one_letter_code
_entity_poly.pdbx_strand_id
1 'polypeptide(L)'
;MSREGKLVARSGNAARRFKASLAGSRNTDFLKLVERTEGAFQSGDDTAVEEVRRILADVRAQYDQVHLEAERREAEIATLREQIRAADRNHGYGADESSKKEDSYQSIEQQWYDIVKKRGALDEAKTCKKVYNHMCERITKEQSLLKEKLVLMEAHLHRKNSESRRKVAVQERLVRKGAQCSQDLDILEQDVEHERVVRDEALAKMNSCLQAKIDAKQRREKFEWWRHEIALDAANEAFNASAGRLRKLYAVEKLAGNCLQKVTFEQVERSQNTEDGFQKIREVTGLADVMDIVHKFLNRDVEHEQLKNSVKEAEVRLDNLREQFERFKRDTEGITFDTDTSGKSRAIYLEVEEHEAKLNLFQKEHEQSREKLQQSTLQVEHMKRWANRMGRSLAMFEDCQRVEKASDLPVFYNQMQRAVDKFVQNIAQLISSGKVQRKNMSQAGSKESQEARRLLTDKDFLKANCRVPKSLDAGRPPSRQGNNAAPEEDADDIQKQDRERCKKESADRVQDAAFREFRKKQGGVK
;
A
#
# COMPACT_ATOMS: atom_id res chain seq x y z
N MET A 1 -46.65 -31.26 -43.61
CA MET A 1 -47.60 -30.46 -44.42
C MET A 1 -47.76 -31.21 -45.74
N SER A 2 -48.85 -31.98 -45.89
CA SER A 2 -50.00 -31.64 -46.76
C SER A 2 -49.64 -31.80 -48.25
N ARG A 3 -50.38 -32.49 -49.13
CA ARG A 3 -51.71 -33.10 -49.11
C ARG A 3 -51.91 -33.87 -50.44
N GLU A 4 -52.73 -34.91 -50.35
CA GLU A 4 -53.69 -35.49 -51.32
C GLU A 4 -53.74 -35.11 -52.81
N GLY A 5 -53.95 -36.16 -53.62
CA GLY A 5 -55.11 -36.31 -54.53
C GLY A 5 -54.80 -36.25 -56.04
N LYS A 6 -55.57 -36.82 -56.98
CA LYS A 6 -56.67 -37.82 -57.07
C LYS A 6 -57.13 -37.82 -58.56
N LEU A 7 -57.70 -38.94 -59.06
CA LEU A 7 -58.64 -39.08 -60.23
C LEU A 7 -58.04 -39.02 -61.67
N VAL A 8 -58.54 -39.61 -62.78
CA VAL A 8 -59.69 -40.50 -63.13
C VAL A 8 -59.58 -40.98 -64.61
N ALA A 9 -59.92 -42.25 -64.86
CA ALA A 9 -60.70 -42.92 -65.93
C ALA A 9 -60.59 -42.69 -67.47
N ARG A 10 -60.68 -43.84 -68.19
CA ARG A 10 -61.77 -44.32 -69.11
C ARG A 10 -61.55 -44.42 -70.64
N SER A 11 -62.20 -45.46 -71.20
CA SER A 11 -62.63 -45.75 -72.60
C SER A 11 -61.68 -46.66 -73.41
N GLY A 12 -62.08 -47.71 -74.15
CA GLY A 12 -63.38 -48.24 -74.59
C GLY A 12 -63.41 -48.48 -76.12
N ASN A 13 -63.66 -49.73 -76.58
CA ASN A 13 -64.21 -50.21 -77.90
C ASN A 13 -63.62 -51.60 -78.24
N ALA A 14 -64.30 -52.73 -78.54
CA ALA A 14 -65.59 -53.13 -79.13
C ALA A 14 -65.59 -53.41 -80.67
N ALA A 15 -65.88 -54.69 -81.01
CA ALA A 15 -66.45 -55.24 -82.26
C ALA A 15 -65.50 -55.40 -83.50
N ARG A 16 -65.55 -56.44 -84.34
CA ARG A 16 -66.71 -57.04 -85.06
C ARG A 16 -66.44 -58.48 -85.59
N ARG A 17 -67.52 -59.28 -85.62
CA ARG A 17 -67.75 -60.48 -86.44
C ARG A 17 -68.00 -60.10 -87.92
N PHE A 18 -67.62 -60.98 -88.86
CA PHE A 18 -68.29 -61.12 -90.17
C PHE A 18 -68.44 -62.60 -90.55
N LYS A 19 -69.65 -62.93 -91.04
CA LYS A 19 -70.10 -64.20 -91.65
C LYS A 19 -70.23 -63.98 -93.17
N ALA A 20 -69.99 -65.02 -93.97
CA ALA A 20 -70.55 -65.30 -95.31
C ALA A 20 -70.25 -66.79 -95.60
N SER A 21 -71.11 -67.76 -95.94
CA SER A 21 -72.36 -67.88 -96.71
C SER A 21 -72.25 -67.52 -98.18
N LEU A 22 -72.14 -68.52 -99.09
CA LEU A 22 -73.01 -68.68 -100.27
C LEU A 22 -72.64 -69.86 -101.20
N ALA A 23 -73.71 -70.47 -101.76
CA ALA A 23 -73.85 -71.18 -103.05
C ALA A 23 -73.31 -72.63 -103.14
N GLY A 24 -73.99 -73.63 -103.73
CA GLY A 24 -75.23 -73.71 -104.54
C GLY A 24 -75.09 -74.98 -105.42
N SER A 25 -75.87 -76.06 -105.20
CA SER A 25 -77.09 -76.45 -105.92
C SER A 25 -77.04 -76.35 -107.46
N ARG A 26 -76.95 -77.52 -108.14
CA ARG A 26 -77.65 -77.93 -109.38
C ARG A 26 -76.90 -79.07 -110.08
N ASN A 27 -77.44 -80.30 -110.04
CA ASN A 27 -77.06 -81.40 -110.94
C ASN A 27 -78.14 -82.50 -110.96
N THR A 28 -79.37 -82.16 -111.36
CA THR A 28 -80.49 -83.13 -111.48
C THR A 28 -81.20 -83.10 -112.83
N ASP A 29 -80.60 -82.51 -113.87
CA ASP A 29 -81.19 -82.43 -115.21
C ASP A 29 -80.62 -83.45 -116.20
N PHE A 30 -79.52 -84.14 -115.86
CA PHE A 30 -78.90 -85.16 -116.74
C PHE A 30 -79.59 -86.53 -116.67
N LEU A 31 -80.17 -86.89 -115.52
CA LEU A 31 -80.86 -88.17 -115.32
C LEU A 31 -82.19 -88.29 -116.10
N LYS A 32 -82.82 -87.16 -116.46
CA LYS A 32 -84.06 -87.14 -117.26
C LYS A 32 -83.86 -87.35 -118.76
N LEU A 33 -82.62 -87.28 -119.26
CA LEU A 33 -82.31 -87.47 -120.68
C LEU A 33 -82.03 -88.96 -121.02
N VAL A 34 -81.57 -89.73 -120.04
CA VAL A 34 -81.23 -91.15 -120.19
C VAL A 34 -82.48 -92.04 -120.22
N GLU A 35 -83.55 -91.69 -119.48
CA GLU A 35 -84.82 -92.45 -119.53
C GLU A 35 -85.61 -92.29 -120.84
N ARG A 36 -85.28 -91.29 -121.67
CA ARG A 36 -85.97 -91.04 -122.94
C ARG A 36 -85.41 -91.83 -124.12
N THR A 37 -84.20 -92.38 -123.99
CA THR A 37 -83.48 -93.09 -125.06
C THR A 37 -83.66 -94.60 -125.03
N GLU A 38 -84.25 -95.16 -123.97
CA GLU A 38 -84.47 -96.61 -123.84
C GLU A 38 -85.74 -97.10 -124.57
N GLY A 39 -86.71 -96.22 -124.87
CA GLY A 39 -87.98 -96.59 -125.52
C GLY A 39 -87.94 -96.76 -127.04
N ALA A 40 -86.84 -96.37 -127.72
CA ALA A 40 -86.76 -96.35 -129.18
C ALA A 40 -86.21 -97.64 -129.82
N PHE A 41 -85.89 -98.68 -129.03
CA PHE A 41 -85.15 -99.87 -129.51
C PHE A 41 -86.01 -101.08 -129.95
N GLN A 42 -87.33 -100.92 -130.19
CA GLN A 42 -88.19 -102.04 -130.63
C GLN A 42 -88.70 -101.97 -132.08
N SER A 43 -88.41 -100.91 -132.84
CA SER A 43 -88.76 -100.84 -134.25
C SER A 43 -87.50 -100.72 -135.09
N GLY A 44 -87.10 -101.83 -135.73
CA GLY A 44 -85.94 -101.90 -136.59
C GLY A 44 -86.06 -101.00 -137.80
N ASP A 45 -85.51 -99.80 -137.68
CA ASP A 45 -85.35 -98.85 -138.79
C ASP A 45 -83.95 -98.20 -138.69
N ASP A 46 -83.20 -98.30 -139.79
CA ASP A 46 -81.74 -98.10 -139.90
C ASP A 46 -81.31 -96.60 -139.87
N THR A 47 -82.18 -95.72 -139.38
CA THR A 47 -81.99 -94.26 -139.30
C THR A 47 -81.45 -93.77 -137.95
N ALA A 48 -81.44 -94.61 -136.91
CA ALA A 48 -80.94 -94.27 -135.58
C ALA A 48 -79.40 -94.16 -135.48
N VAL A 49 -78.65 -94.78 -136.39
CA VAL A 49 -77.17 -94.82 -136.35
C VAL A 49 -76.54 -93.50 -136.80
N GLU A 50 -77.18 -92.76 -137.72
CA GLU A 50 -76.73 -91.43 -138.17
C GLU A 50 -76.94 -90.35 -137.09
N GLU A 51 -78.04 -90.40 -136.35
CA GLU A 51 -78.35 -89.41 -135.31
C GLU A 51 -77.41 -89.51 -134.10
N VAL A 52 -76.98 -90.72 -133.73
CA VAL A 52 -75.96 -90.95 -132.69
C VAL A 52 -74.60 -90.37 -133.10
N ARG A 53 -74.22 -90.42 -134.39
CA ARG A 53 -72.97 -89.79 -134.87
C ARG A 53 -73.04 -88.27 -134.77
N ARG A 54 -74.18 -87.65 -135.07
CA ARG A 54 -74.38 -86.20 -134.91
C ARG A 54 -74.33 -85.80 -133.43
N ILE A 55 -74.98 -86.57 -132.55
CA ILE A 55 -74.96 -86.32 -131.10
C ILE A 55 -73.54 -86.48 -130.55
N LEU A 56 -72.77 -87.48 -130.98
CA LEU A 56 -71.37 -87.65 -130.56
C LEU A 56 -70.45 -86.52 -131.06
N ALA A 57 -70.70 -85.96 -132.26
CA ALA A 57 -69.98 -84.79 -132.75
C ALA A 57 -70.31 -83.53 -131.95
N ASP A 58 -71.59 -83.30 -131.61
CA ASP A 58 -72.03 -82.18 -130.78
C ASP A 58 -71.53 -82.30 -129.34
N VAL A 59 -71.52 -83.50 -128.76
CA VAL A 59 -70.96 -83.75 -127.41
C VAL A 59 -69.45 -83.48 -127.40
N ARG A 60 -68.74 -83.80 -128.48
CA ARG A 60 -67.31 -83.50 -128.60
C ARG A 60 -67.05 -82.00 -128.75
N ALA A 61 -67.84 -81.30 -129.55
CA ALA A 61 -67.77 -79.85 -129.67
C ALA A 61 -68.11 -79.15 -128.33
N GLN A 62 -69.11 -79.64 -127.59
CA GLN A 62 -69.43 -79.13 -126.24
C GLN A 62 -68.33 -79.44 -125.23
N TYR A 63 -67.70 -80.61 -125.31
CA TYR A 63 -66.54 -80.95 -124.48
C TYR A 63 -65.37 -80.01 -124.75
N ASP A 64 -65.00 -79.81 -126.01
CA ASP A 64 -63.90 -78.92 -126.41
C ASP A 64 -64.18 -77.46 -126.01
N GLN A 65 -65.43 -77.00 -126.13
CA GLN A 65 -65.86 -75.66 -125.70
C GLN A 65 -65.75 -75.49 -124.18
N VAL A 66 -66.21 -76.47 -123.41
CA VAL A 66 -66.12 -76.44 -121.94
C VAL A 66 -64.66 -76.57 -121.49
N HIS A 67 -63.85 -77.35 -122.19
CA HIS A 67 -62.43 -77.49 -121.91
C HIS A 67 -61.68 -76.17 -122.16
N LEU A 68 -61.93 -75.50 -123.29
CA LEU A 68 -61.40 -74.17 -123.58
C LEU A 68 -61.86 -73.13 -122.56
N GLU A 69 -63.13 -73.17 -122.13
CA GLU A 69 -63.64 -72.25 -121.12
C GLU A 69 -63.03 -72.53 -119.73
N ALA A 70 -62.79 -73.79 -119.39
CA ALA A 70 -62.09 -74.20 -118.18
C ALA A 70 -60.63 -73.74 -118.20
N GLU A 71 -59.91 -73.92 -119.30
CA GLU A 71 -58.54 -73.42 -119.48
C GLU A 71 -58.48 -71.89 -119.35
N ARG A 72 -59.45 -71.17 -119.94
CA ARG A 72 -59.55 -69.71 -119.82
C ARG A 72 -59.79 -69.27 -118.38
N ARG A 73 -60.71 -69.93 -117.66
CA ARG A 73 -60.98 -69.66 -116.24
C ARG A 73 -59.75 -69.99 -115.37
N GLU A 74 -59.02 -71.04 -115.70
CA GLU A 74 -57.81 -71.43 -114.99
C GLU A 74 -56.68 -70.41 -115.21
N ALA A 75 -56.54 -69.87 -116.42
CA ALA A 75 -55.65 -68.76 -116.72
C ALA A 75 -56.03 -67.48 -115.96
N GLU A 76 -57.32 -67.13 -115.91
CA GLU A 76 -57.81 -65.98 -115.11
C GLU A 76 -57.51 -66.18 -113.61
N ILE A 77 -57.76 -67.37 -113.07
CA ILE A 77 -57.43 -67.70 -111.67
C ILE A 77 -55.92 -67.59 -111.42
N ALA A 78 -55.08 -68.03 -112.36
CA ALA A 78 -53.64 -67.88 -112.25
C ALA A 78 -53.21 -66.40 -112.21
N THR A 79 -53.80 -65.56 -113.06
CA THR A 79 -53.53 -64.11 -113.04
C THR A 79 -53.99 -63.43 -111.76
N LEU A 80 -55.18 -63.76 -111.25
CA LEU A 80 -55.68 -63.22 -109.99
C LEU A 80 -54.83 -63.68 -108.80
N ARG A 81 -54.36 -64.93 -108.79
CA ARG A 81 -53.40 -65.42 -107.77
C ARG A 81 -52.07 -64.69 -107.83
N GLU A 82 -51.59 -64.32 -109.02
CA GLU A 82 -50.37 -63.52 -109.16
C GLU A 82 -50.59 -62.07 -108.70
N GLN A 83 -51.74 -61.48 -109.01
CA GLN A 83 -52.12 -60.14 -108.54
C GLN A 83 -52.26 -60.09 -107.01
N ILE A 84 -52.85 -61.12 -106.39
CA ILE A 84 -52.90 -61.26 -104.93
C ILE A 84 -51.48 -61.39 -104.36
N ARG A 85 -50.62 -62.24 -104.93
CA ARG A 85 -49.22 -62.34 -104.51
C ARG A 85 -48.43 -61.03 -104.70
N ALA A 86 -48.76 -60.24 -105.72
CA ALA A 86 -48.16 -58.92 -105.91
C ALA A 86 -48.67 -57.90 -104.88
N ALA A 87 -49.97 -57.90 -104.56
CA ALA A 87 -50.56 -57.07 -103.53
C ALA A 87 -50.04 -57.42 -102.13
N ASP A 88 -49.91 -58.70 -101.80
CA ASP A 88 -49.35 -59.18 -100.53
C ASP A 88 -47.87 -58.81 -100.38
N ARG A 89 -47.09 -58.92 -101.46
CA ARG A 89 -45.70 -58.41 -101.49
C ARG A 89 -45.66 -56.90 -101.23
N ASN A 90 -46.50 -56.12 -101.90
CA ASN A 90 -46.56 -54.66 -101.70
C ASN A 90 -47.05 -54.27 -100.29
N HIS A 91 -48.00 -55.01 -99.72
CA HIS A 91 -48.47 -54.78 -98.35
C HIS A 91 -47.38 -55.15 -97.32
N GLY A 92 -46.63 -56.23 -97.56
CA GLY A 92 -45.47 -56.61 -96.75
C GLY A 92 -44.38 -55.54 -96.76
N TYR A 93 -44.06 -54.96 -97.93
CA TYR A 93 -43.11 -53.84 -98.01
C TYR A 93 -43.61 -52.59 -97.29
N GLY A 94 -44.90 -52.26 -97.39
CA GLY A 94 -45.48 -51.11 -96.68
C GLY A 94 -45.52 -51.31 -95.16
N ALA A 95 -45.80 -52.52 -94.69
CA ALA A 95 -45.80 -52.87 -93.27
C ALA A 95 -44.39 -52.83 -92.67
N ASP A 96 -43.38 -53.35 -93.39
CA ASP A 96 -41.97 -53.29 -92.98
C ASP A 96 -41.44 -51.84 -92.97
N GLU A 97 -41.81 -51.03 -93.96
CA GLU A 97 -41.40 -49.62 -94.01
C GLU A 97 -42.07 -48.80 -92.90
N SER A 98 -43.34 -49.10 -92.57
CA SER A 98 -44.04 -48.52 -91.43
C SER A 98 -43.40 -48.92 -90.11
N SER A 99 -43.02 -50.20 -89.93
CA SER A 99 -42.31 -50.67 -88.74
C SER A 99 -40.96 -49.97 -88.57
N LYS A 100 -40.19 -49.82 -89.65
CA LYS A 100 -38.90 -49.10 -89.61
C LYS A 100 -39.06 -47.62 -89.25
N LYS A 101 -40.12 -46.97 -89.74
CA LYS A 101 -40.45 -45.58 -89.39
C LYS A 101 -40.89 -45.47 -87.94
N GLU A 102 -41.67 -46.42 -87.43
CA GLU A 102 -42.07 -46.51 -86.02
C GLU A 102 -40.86 -46.70 -85.11
N ASP A 103 -39.95 -47.63 -85.44
CA ASP A 103 -38.69 -47.88 -84.70
C ASP A 103 -37.79 -46.64 -84.72
N SER A 104 -37.71 -45.95 -85.87
CA SER A 104 -36.98 -44.68 -85.97
C SER A 104 -37.63 -43.59 -85.12
N TYR A 105 -38.96 -43.53 -85.07
CA TYR A 105 -39.70 -42.56 -84.27
C TYR A 105 -39.49 -42.82 -82.78
N GLN A 106 -39.60 -44.08 -82.35
CA GLN A 106 -39.31 -44.50 -80.98
C GLN A 106 -37.85 -44.22 -80.60
N SER A 107 -36.89 -44.45 -81.52
CA SER A 107 -35.48 -44.12 -81.28
C SER A 107 -35.28 -42.62 -81.09
N ILE A 108 -35.90 -41.78 -81.93
CA ILE A 108 -35.84 -40.31 -81.81
C ILE A 108 -36.53 -39.84 -80.53
N GLU A 109 -37.68 -40.41 -80.19
CA GLU A 109 -38.41 -40.09 -78.96
C GLU A 109 -37.58 -40.46 -77.71
N GLN A 110 -36.91 -41.61 -77.74
CA GLN A 110 -36.03 -42.04 -76.66
C GLN A 110 -34.78 -41.15 -76.55
N GLN A 111 -34.19 -40.76 -77.67
CA GLN A 111 -33.10 -39.78 -77.70
C GLN A 111 -33.55 -38.42 -77.16
N TRP A 112 -34.76 -37.98 -77.50
CA TRP A 112 -35.32 -36.74 -76.97
C TRP A 112 -35.52 -36.81 -75.46
N TYR A 113 -36.10 -37.91 -74.95
CA TYR A 113 -36.23 -38.16 -73.51
C TYR A 113 -34.87 -38.15 -72.80
N ASP A 114 -33.85 -38.78 -73.37
CA ASP A 114 -32.49 -38.79 -72.84
C ASP A 114 -31.86 -37.40 -72.83
N ILE A 115 -32.09 -36.59 -73.86
CA ILE A 115 -31.64 -35.19 -73.93
C ILE A 115 -32.33 -34.37 -72.83
N VAL A 116 -33.64 -34.52 -72.66
CA VAL A 116 -34.40 -33.83 -71.61
C VAL A 116 -33.89 -34.22 -70.22
N LYS A 117 -33.66 -35.52 -69.98
CA LYS A 117 -33.09 -36.02 -68.72
C LYS A 117 -31.68 -35.48 -68.47
N LYS A 118 -30.80 -35.49 -69.48
CA LYS A 118 -29.45 -34.91 -69.39
C LYS A 118 -29.48 -33.41 -69.14
N ARG A 119 -30.44 -32.70 -69.73
CA ARG A 119 -30.65 -31.27 -69.48
C ARG A 119 -31.07 -31.01 -68.02
N GLY A 120 -31.97 -31.82 -67.48
CA GLY A 120 -32.33 -31.80 -66.06
C GLY A 120 -31.11 -31.99 -65.15
N ALA A 121 -30.31 -33.04 -65.40
CA ALA A 121 -29.07 -33.29 -64.65
C ALA A 121 -28.04 -32.15 -64.79
N LEU A 122 -27.97 -31.52 -65.95
CA LEU A 122 -27.07 -30.37 -66.19
C LEU A 122 -27.53 -29.12 -65.45
N ASP A 123 -28.84 -28.89 -65.35
CA ASP A 123 -29.39 -27.79 -64.56
C ASP A 123 -29.24 -28.03 -63.05
N GLU A 124 -29.39 -29.28 -62.58
CA GLU A 124 -29.02 -29.69 -61.21
C GLU A 124 -27.51 -29.49 -60.94
N ALA A 125 -26.64 -29.88 -61.87
CA ALA A 125 -25.20 -29.65 -61.73
C ALA A 125 -24.87 -28.14 -61.67
N LYS A 126 -25.58 -27.30 -62.43
CA LYS A 126 -25.44 -25.83 -62.35
C LYS A 126 -25.91 -25.28 -61.01
N THR A 127 -27.01 -25.78 -60.44
CA THR A 127 -27.48 -25.33 -59.12
C THR A 127 -26.50 -25.76 -58.03
N CYS A 128 -26.02 -27.00 -58.06
CA CYS A 128 -24.96 -27.48 -57.17
C CYS A 128 -23.69 -26.62 -57.28
N LYS A 129 -23.24 -26.29 -58.49
CA LYS A 129 -22.09 -25.40 -58.71
C LYS A 129 -22.30 -24.03 -58.06
N LYS A 130 -23.50 -23.44 -58.20
CA LYS A 130 -23.82 -22.15 -57.55
C LYS A 130 -23.76 -22.24 -56.02
N VAL A 131 -24.28 -23.32 -55.44
CA VAL A 131 -24.22 -23.56 -53.99
C VAL A 131 -22.77 -23.69 -53.52
N TYR A 132 -21.95 -24.49 -54.20
CA TYR A 132 -20.54 -24.62 -53.86
C TYR A 132 -19.76 -23.32 -53.99
N ASN A 133 -19.99 -22.54 -55.04
CA ASN A 133 -19.38 -21.23 -55.19
C ASN A 133 -19.72 -20.30 -54.00
N HIS A 134 -21.00 -20.22 -53.63
CA HIS A 134 -21.42 -19.43 -52.48
C HIS A 134 -20.80 -19.93 -51.16
N MET A 135 -20.69 -21.25 -50.97
CA MET A 135 -20.01 -21.83 -49.81
C MET A 135 -18.52 -21.46 -49.78
N CYS A 136 -17.82 -21.56 -50.92
CA CYS A 136 -16.42 -21.17 -51.03
C CYS A 136 -16.21 -19.67 -50.75
N GLU A 137 -17.07 -18.79 -51.28
CA GLU A 137 -17.02 -17.36 -51.00
C GLU A 137 -17.24 -17.06 -49.52
N ARG A 138 -18.22 -17.73 -48.89
CA ARG A 138 -18.48 -17.59 -47.46
C ARG A 138 -17.30 -18.06 -46.63
N ILE A 139 -16.74 -19.23 -46.91
CA ILE A 139 -15.56 -19.76 -46.19
C ILE A 139 -14.37 -18.82 -46.35
N THR A 140 -14.16 -18.26 -47.55
CA THR A 140 -13.07 -17.30 -47.80
C THR A 140 -13.25 -16.03 -46.96
N LYS A 141 -14.48 -15.51 -46.86
CA LYS A 141 -14.81 -14.36 -46.00
C LYS A 141 -14.63 -14.68 -44.51
N GLU A 142 -15.08 -15.85 -44.06
CA GLU A 142 -14.87 -16.30 -42.68
C GLU A 142 -13.37 -16.45 -42.37
N GLN A 143 -12.59 -16.99 -43.30
CA GLN A 143 -11.14 -17.12 -43.17
C GLN A 143 -10.44 -15.75 -43.10
N SER A 144 -10.87 -14.76 -43.90
CA SER A 144 -10.30 -13.40 -43.81
C SER A 144 -10.62 -12.74 -42.46
N LEU A 145 -11.84 -12.90 -41.94
CA LEU A 145 -12.24 -12.39 -40.63
C LEU A 145 -11.45 -13.06 -39.49
N LEU A 146 -11.18 -14.37 -39.60
CA LEU A 146 -10.35 -15.08 -38.63
C LEU A 146 -8.90 -14.59 -38.66
N LYS A 147 -8.33 -14.36 -39.85
CA LYS A 147 -6.99 -13.79 -39.99
C LYS A 147 -6.89 -12.39 -39.36
N GLU A 148 -7.88 -11.54 -39.59
CA GLU A 148 -7.93 -10.21 -38.98
C GLU A 148 -7.99 -10.29 -37.45
N LYS A 149 -8.86 -11.15 -36.91
CA LYS A 149 -8.94 -11.39 -35.45
C LYS A 149 -7.62 -11.90 -34.87
N LEU A 150 -6.93 -12.77 -35.60
CA LEU A 150 -5.62 -13.30 -35.19
C LEU A 150 -4.59 -12.17 -35.07
N VAL A 151 -4.50 -11.28 -36.06
CA VAL A 151 -3.61 -10.10 -36.02
C VAL A 151 -3.93 -9.19 -34.83
N LEU A 152 -5.23 -8.95 -34.56
CA LEU A 152 -5.64 -8.15 -33.40
C LEU A 152 -5.25 -8.80 -32.06
N MET A 153 -5.39 -10.13 -31.95
CA MET A 153 -4.97 -10.89 -30.78
C MET A 153 -3.44 -10.87 -30.61
N GLU A 154 -2.67 -11.01 -31.68
CA GLU A 154 -1.20 -10.91 -31.65
C GLU A 154 -0.75 -9.51 -31.21
N ALA A 155 -1.37 -8.45 -31.74
CA ALA A 155 -1.09 -7.07 -31.32
C ALA A 155 -1.46 -6.84 -29.85
N HIS A 156 -2.55 -7.43 -29.36
CA HIS A 156 -2.90 -7.39 -27.94
C HIS A 156 -1.87 -8.12 -27.07
N LEU A 157 -1.46 -9.32 -27.47
CA LEU A 157 -0.45 -10.12 -26.77
C LEU A 157 0.89 -9.40 -26.73
N HIS A 158 1.32 -8.78 -27.84
CA HIS A 158 2.54 -7.99 -27.90
C HIS A 158 2.50 -6.77 -26.96
N ARG A 159 1.36 -6.05 -26.93
CA ARG A 159 1.14 -4.94 -25.97
C ARG A 159 1.22 -5.42 -24.53
N LYS A 160 0.58 -6.56 -24.20
CA LYS A 160 0.61 -7.14 -22.85
C LYS A 160 1.99 -7.64 -22.44
N ASN A 161 2.74 -8.26 -23.35
CA ASN A 161 4.13 -8.65 -23.10
C ASN A 161 5.02 -7.42 -22.84
N SER A 162 4.84 -6.35 -23.62
CA SER A 162 5.56 -5.09 -23.41
C SER A 162 5.22 -4.43 -22.06
N GLU A 163 3.94 -4.43 -21.67
CA GLU A 163 3.48 -3.95 -20.37
C GLU A 163 4.09 -4.79 -19.22
N SER A 164 4.10 -6.12 -19.37
CA SER A 164 4.70 -7.05 -18.41
C SER A 164 6.20 -6.77 -18.22
N ARG A 165 6.96 -6.65 -19.34
CA ARG A 165 8.39 -6.30 -19.30
C ARG A 165 8.63 -4.95 -18.60
N ARG A 166 7.80 -3.94 -18.85
CA ARG A 166 7.88 -2.64 -18.15
C ARG A 166 7.65 -2.80 -16.65
N LYS A 167 6.68 -3.61 -16.22
CA LYS A 167 6.41 -3.88 -14.80
C LYS A 167 7.59 -4.58 -14.12
N VAL A 168 8.18 -5.58 -14.78
CA VAL A 168 9.39 -6.26 -14.29
C VAL A 168 10.55 -5.25 -14.14
N ALA A 169 10.79 -4.40 -15.15
CA ALA A 169 11.84 -3.39 -15.08
C ALA A 169 11.61 -2.36 -13.94
N VAL A 170 10.37 -1.96 -13.68
CA VAL A 170 10.03 -1.09 -12.54
C VAL A 170 10.25 -1.81 -11.21
N GLN A 171 9.83 -3.08 -11.10
CA GLN A 171 10.04 -3.89 -9.92
C GLN A 171 11.54 -4.07 -9.61
N GLU A 172 12.37 -4.37 -10.61
CA GLU A 172 13.82 -4.44 -10.44
C GLU A 172 14.42 -3.12 -9.96
N ARG A 173 13.96 -1.98 -10.49
CA ARG A 173 14.42 -0.66 -10.01
C ARG A 173 14.04 -0.42 -8.56
N LEU A 174 12.84 -0.82 -8.15
CA LEU A 174 12.39 -0.70 -6.76
C LEU A 174 13.22 -1.60 -5.83
N VAL A 175 13.50 -2.84 -6.25
CA VAL A 175 14.37 -3.76 -5.48
C VAL A 175 15.78 -3.20 -5.34
N ARG A 176 16.39 -2.69 -6.42
CA ARG A 176 17.71 -2.04 -6.36
C ARG A 176 17.72 -0.83 -5.43
N LYS A 177 16.69 0.02 -5.49
CA LYS A 177 16.55 1.16 -4.57
C LYS A 177 16.36 0.72 -3.12
N GLY A 178 15.58 -0.34 -2.88
CA GLY A 178 15.39 -0.91 -1.55
C GLY A 178 16.70 -1.45 -0.97
N ALA A 179 17.49 -2.17 -1.78
CA ALA A 179 18.81 -2.64 -1.38
C ALA A 179 19.78 -1.48 -1.07
N GLN A 180 19.76 -0.43 -1.89
CA GLN A 180 20.58 0.76 -1.65
C GLN A 180 20.18 1.47 -0.36
N CYS A 181 18.88 1.70 -0.12
CA CYS A 181 18.42 2.30 1.14
C CYS A 181 18.75 1.43 2.35
N SER A 182 18.72 0.11 2.23
CA SER A 182 19.16 -0.80 3.31
C SER A 182 20.65 -0.63 3.60
N GLN A 183 21.48 -0.58 2.56
CA GLN A 183 22.92 -0.36 2.71
C GLN A 183 23.23 1.01 3.33
N ASP A 184 22.52 2.07 2.93
CA ASP A 184 22.67 3.41 3.50
C ASP A 184 22.29 3.43 4.99
N LEU A 185 21.26 2.66 5.40
CA LEU A 185 20.88 2.50 6.81
C LEU A 185 21.95 1.74 7.60
N ASP A 186 22.52 0.66 7.06
CA ASP A 186 23.58 -0.10 7.72
C ASP A 186 24.82 0.79 7.98
N ILE A 187 25.16 1.67 7.03
CA ILE A 187 26.26 2.64 7.20
C ILE A 187 25.93 3.64 8.31
N LEU A 188 24.72 4.21 8.32
CA LEU A 188 24.31 5.14 9.37
C LEU A 188 24.27 4.48 10.75
N GLU A 189 23.86 3.21 10.84
CA GLU A 189 23.89 2.45 12.10
C GLU A 189 25.34 2.25 12.59
N GLN A 190 26.27 1.92 11.68
CA GLN A 190 27.70 1.83 12.01
C GLN A 190 28.27 3.16 12.49
N ASP A 191 27.93 4.27 11.83
CA ASP A 191 28.38 5.61 12.22
C ASP A 191 27.86 5.99 13.62
N VAL A 192 26.58 5.73 13.90
CA VAL A 192 25.98 5.99 15.23
C VAL A 192 26.64 5.15 16.31
N GLU A 193 26.90 3.87 16.03
CA GLU A 193 27.59 2.99 16.98
C GLU A 193 29.03 3.45 17.23
N HIS A 194 29.74 3.85 16.18
CA HIS A 194 31.09 4.42 16.31
C HIS A 194 31.09 5.70 17.16
N GLU A 195 30.16 6.63 16.92
CA GLU A 195 30.04 7.82 17.75
C GLU A 195 29.69 7.48 19.21
N ARG A 196 28.86 6.45 19.45
CA ARG A 196 28.54 6.00 20.81
C ARG A 196 29.80 5.53 21.53
N VAL A 197 30.60 4.68 20.88
CA VAL A 197 31.88 4.21 21.44
C VAL A 197 32.82 5.38 21.76
N VAL A 198 32.96 6.36 20.85
CA VAL A 198 33.80 7.54 21.08
C VAL A 198 33.30 8.37 22.27
N ARG A 199 31.97 8.55 22.41
CA ARG A 199 31.37 9.26 23.56
C ARG A 199 31.61 8.51 24.87
N ASP A 200 31.41 7.19 24.88
CA ASP A 200 31.62 6.35 26.06
C ASP A 200 33.10 6.39 26.51
N GLU A 201 34.03 6.33 25.56
CA GLU A 201 35.47 6.50 25.85
C GLU A 201 35.81 7.88 26.43
N ALA A 202 35.21 8.95 25.88
CA ALA A 202 35.41 10.30 26.39
C ALA A 202 34.86 10.45 27.82
N LEU A 203 33.66 9.92 28.08
CA LEU A 203 33.05 9.89 29.41
C LEU A 203 33.90 9.10 30.40
N ALA A 204 34.43 7.94 30.00
CA ALA A 204 35.32 7.14 30.82
C ALA A 204 36.61 7.90 31.20
N LYS A 205 37.22 8.60 30.24
CA LYS A 205 38.40 9.46 30.47
C LYS A 205 38.09 10.62 31.43
N MET A 206 36.94 11.29 31.25
CA MET A 206 36.50 12.36 32.14
C MET A 206 36.25 11.87 33.56
N ASN A 207 35.58 10.73 33.72
CA ASN A 207 35.33 10.10 35.03
C ASN A 207 36.64 9.69 35.71
N SER A 208 37.59 9.13 34.97
CA SER A 208 38.91 8.80 35.50
C SER A 208 39.67 10.04 36.00
N CYS A 209 39.64 11.14 35.22
CA CYS A 209 40.24 12.41 35.63
C CYS A 209 39.56 13.01 36.87
N LEU A 210 38.22 12.94 36.94
CA LEU A 210 37.46 13.39 38.08
C LEU A 210 37.81 12.58 39.34
N GLN A 211 37.88 11.25 39.22
CA GLN A 211 38.27 10.37 40.32
C GLN A 211 39.69 10.70 40.81
N ALA A 212 40.65 10.89 39.90
CA ALA A 212 42.01 11.28 40.26
C ALA A 212 42.06 12.62 41.03
N LYS A 213 41.20 13.58 40.67
CA LYS A 213 41.06 14.85 41.40
C LYS A 213 40.45 14.65 42.79
N ILE A 214 39.43 13.81 42.91
CA ILE A 214 38.82 13.45 44.21
C ILE A 214 39.87 12.81 45.11
N ASP A 215 40.63 11.84 44.60
CA ASP A 215 41.68 11.15 45.37
C ASP A 215 42.82 12.10 45.76
N ALA A 216 43.20 13.03 44.88
CA ALA A 216 44.18 14.07 45.20
C ALA A 216 43.69 15.02 46.30
N LYS A 217 42.41 15.43 46.26
CA LYS A 217 41.78 16.26 47.30
C LYS A 217 41.74 15.52 48.63
N GLN A 218 41.29 14.27 48.66
CA GLN A 218 41.26 13.45 49.87
C GLN A 218 42.66 13.25 50.47
N ARG A 219 43.69 13.08 49.63
CA ARG A 219 45.09 13.01 50.10
C ARG A 219 45.55 14.32 50.75
N ARG A 220 45.18 15.47 50.17
CA ARG A 220 45.48 16.78 50.77
C ARG A 220 44.77 16.99 52.10
N GLU A 221 43.47 16.67 52.17
CA GLU A 221 42.68 16.75 53.40
C GLU A 221 43.28 15.86 54.51
N LYS A 222 43.65 14.61 54.18
CA LYS A 222 44.34 13.72 55.13
C LYS A 222 45.68 14.29 55.60
N PHE A 223 46.45 14.90 54.70
CA PHE A 223 47.73 15.51 55.03
C PHE A 223 47.56 16.76 55.91
N GLU A 224 46.57 17.60 55.65
CA GLU A 224 46.24 18.77 56.48
C GLU A 224 45.77 18.34 57.86
N TRP A 225 44.91 17.33 57.94
CA TRP A 225 44.47 16.75 59.20
C TRP A 225 45.66 16.24 60.03
N TRP A 226 46.54 15.46 59.42
CA TRP A 226 47.77 14.96 60.06
C TRP A 226 48.69 16.10 60.50
N ARG A 227 48.85 17.15 59.68
CA ARG A 227 49.64 18.34 60.06
C ARG A 227 49.04 19.06 61.26
N HIS A 228 47.72 19.19 61.31
CA HIS A 228 47.01 19.81 62.43
C HIS A 228 47.16 18.97 63.71
N GLU A 229 47.07 17.64 63.59
CA GLU A 229 47.31 16.70 64.69
C GLU A 229 48.74 16.85 65.25
N ILE A 230 49.75 16.84 64.38
CA ILE A 230 51.16 17.08 64.80
C ILE A 230 51.35 18.45 65.43
N ALA A 231 50.74 19.50 64.86
CA ALA A 231 50.85 20.84 65.41
C ALA A 231 50.23 20.92 66.81
N LEU A 232 49.09 20.25 67.03
CA LEU A 232 48.46 20.13 68.36
C LEU A 232 49.34 19.34 69.33
N ASP A 233 49.92 18.22 68.90
CA ASP A 233 50.82 17.42 69.73
C ASP A 233 52.08 18.20 70.12
N ALA A 234 52.70 18.89 69.16
CA ALA A 234 53.86 19.74 69.40
C ALA A 234 53.51 20.93 70.32
N ALA A 235 52.33 21.55 70.15
CA ALA A 235 51.85 22.61 71.03
C ALA A 235 51.60 22.09 72.45
N ASN A 236 50.99 20.91 72.60
CA ASN A 236 50.78 20.25 73.89
C ASN A 236 52.11 19.86 74.55
N GLU A 237 53.08 19.35 73.79
CA GLU A 237 54.40 19.00 74.30
C GLU A 237 55.17 20.27 74.75
N ALA A 238 55.16 21.33 73.93
CA ALA A 238 55.73 22.63 74.29
C ALA A 238 55.04 23.24 75.52
N PHE A 239 53.71 23.14 75.61
CA PHE A 239 52.95 23.58 76.77
C PHE A 239 53.35 22.79 78.01
N ASN A 240 53.41 21.46 77.94
CA ASN A 240 53.81 20.59 79.05
C ASN A 240 55.26 20.84 79.50
N ALA A 241 56.19 21.08 78.55
CA ALA A 241 57.56 21.48 78.85
C ALA A 241 57.60 22.85 79.56
N SER A 242 56.80 23.81 79.10
CA SER A 242 56.69 25.13 79.71
C SER A 242 55.97 25.11 81.07
N ALA A 243 55.05 24.17 81.29
CA ALA A 243 54.31 24.01 82.54
C ALA A 243 55.22 23.63 83.71
N GLY A 244 56.32 22.89 83.46
CA GLY A 244 57.36 22.64 84.46
C GLY A 244 58.11 23.92 84.85
N ARG A 245 58.46 24.75 83.85
CA ARG A 245 59.11 26.06 84.08
C ARG A 245 58.17 27.03 84.80
N LEU A 246 56.91 27.11 84.41
CA LEU A 246 55.88 27.94 85.03
C LEU A 246 55.65 27.54 86.49
N ARG A 247 55.60 26.24 86.80
CA ARG A 247 55.52 25.77 88.19
C ARG A 247 56.73 26.19 89.02
N LYS A 248 57.94 26.10 88.45
CA LYS A 248 59.16 26.61 89.11
C LYS A 248 59.13 28.12 89.29
N LEU A 249 58.71 28.87 88.26
CA LEU A 249 58.60 30.33 88.32
C LEU A 249 57.61 30.76 89.39
N TYR A 250 56.42 30.13 89.43
CA TYR A 250 55.41 30.37 90.46
C TYR A 250 55.92 30.03 91.87
N ALA A 251 56.68 28.95 92.03
CA ALA A 251 57.29 28.61 93.33
C ALA A 251 58.32 29.68 93.76
N VAL A 252 59.16 30.17 92.83
CA VAL A 252 60.12 31.26 93.09
C VAL A 252 59.37 32.56 93.39
N GLU A 253 58.32 32.89 92.65
CA GLU A 253 57.51 34.08 92.85
C GLU A 253 56.77 34.04 94.18
N LYS A 254 56.28 32.87 94.59
CA LYS A 254 55.67 32.65 95.92
C LYS A 254 56.69 32.77 97.05
N LEU A 255 57.91 32.25 96.86
CA LEU A 255 59.01 32.43 97.82
C LEU A 255 59.47 33.90 97.91
N ALA A 256 59.60 34.58 96.77
CA ALA A 256 59.93 36.00 96.70
C ALA A 256 58.82 36.84 97.33
N GLY A 257 57.55 36.52 97.05
CA GLY A 257 56.37 37.14 97.65
C GLY A 257 56.34 36.96 99.16
N ASN A 258 56.60 35.75 99.68
CA ASN A 258 56.72 35.50 101.12
C ASN A 258 57.92 36.24 101.74
N CYS A 259 59.05 36.32 101.04
CA CYS A 259 60.23 37.07 101.49
C CYS A 259 59.95 38.57 101.55
N LEU A 260 59.33 39.12 100.49
CA LEU A 260 58.85 40.50 100.44
C LEU A 260 57.83 40.76 101.55
N GLN A 261 56.86 39.87 101.76
CA GLN A 261 55.88 40.00 102.82
C GLN A 261 56.58 40.03 104.19
N LYS A 262 57.59 39.19 104.41
CA LYS A 262 58.42 39.21 105.63
C LYS A 262 59.20 40.51 105.77
N VAL A 263 59.85 40.98 104.71
CA VAL A 263 60.60 42.26 104.70
C VAL A 263 59.65 43.43 104.96
N THR A 264 58.48 43.45 104.34
CA THR A 264 57.45 44.46 104.58
C THR A 264 56.96 44.40 106.02
N PHE A 265 56.77 43.21 106.59
CA PHE A 265 56.38 43.05 107.99
C PHE A 265 57.48 43.56 108.94
N GLU A 266 58.74 43.18 108.72
CA GLU A 266 59.90 43.68 109.47
C GLU A 266 60.09 45.20 109.31
N GLN A 267 59.76 45.75 108.13
CA GLN A 267 59.83 47.17 107.87
C GLN A 267 58.69 47.93 108.54
N VAL A 268 57.49 47.36 108.61
CA VAL A 268 56.37 47.88 109.39
C VAL A 268 56.70 47.83 110.88
N GLU A 269 57.31 46.75 111.36
CA GLU A 269 57.77 46.62 112.75
C GLU A 269 58.88 47.63 113.08
N ARG A 270 59.85 47.81 112.17
CA ARG A 270 60.86 48.88 112.29
C ARG A 270 60.21 50.26 112.27
N SER A 271 59.24 50.51 111.37
CA SER A 271 58.54 51.80 111.30
C SER A 271 57.77 52.07 112.59
N GLN A 272 57.12 51.04 113.15
CA GLN A 272 56.40 51.13 114.43
C GLN A 272 57.37 51.44 115.58
N ASN A 273 58.54 50.81 115.63
CA ASN A 273 59.57 51.14 116.62
C ASN A 273 60.09 52.58 116.46
N THR A 274 60.24 53.10 115.24
CA THR A 274 60.56 54.52 115.02
C THR A 274 59.40 55.44 115.37
N GLU A 275 58.15 55.09 115.06
CA GLU A 275 56.94 55.83 115.44
C GLU A 275 56.84 55.92 116.97
N ASP A 276 57.02 54.80 117.67
CA ASP A 276 57.10 54.73 119.14
C ASP A 276 58.27 55.57 119.67
N GLY A 277 59.41 55.59 118.97
CA GLY A 277 60.53 56.48 119.26
C GLY A 277 60.16 57.97 119.13
N PHE A 278 59.47 58.34 118.05
CA PHE A 278 58.96 59.70 117.84
C PHE A 278 57.82 60.05 118.80
N GLN A 279 57.03 59.07 119.26
CA GLN A 279 56.02 59.22 120.32
C GLN A 279 56.72 59.56 121.64
N LYS A 280 57.80 58.85 121.98
CA LYS A 280 58.62 59.10 123.17
C LYS A 280 59.33 60.46 123.10
N ILE A 281 59.83 60.85 121.92
CA ILE A 281 60.39 62.18 121.71
C ILE A 281 59.30 63.26 121.86
N ARG A 282 58.09 63.03 121.31
CA ARG A 282 56.91 63.89 121.51
C ARG A 282 56.59 64.08 123.00
N GLU A 283 56.53 62.98 123.75
CA GLU A 283 56.27 62.98 125.20
C GLU A 283 57.33 63.74 126.00
N VAL A 284 58.62 63.66 125.60
CA VAL A 284 59.73 64.30 126.33
C VAL A 284 59.96 65.77 125.92
N THR A 285 59.71 66.13 124.65
CA THR A 285 60.03 67.47 124.11
C THR A 285 58.85 68.42 124.06
N GLY A 286 57.61 67.91 124.19
CA GLY A 286 56.39 68.73 124.13
C GLY A 286 56.07 69.30 122.73
N LEU A 287 56.83 68.92 121.70
CA LEU A 287 56.59 69.28 120.31
C LEU A 287 55.55 68.32 119.72
N ALA A 288 54.31 68.77 119.59
CA ALA A 288 53.19 67.93 119.14
C ALA A 288 53.24 67.55 117.65
N ASP A 289 53.97 68.32 116.84
CA ASP A 289 54.06 68.11 115.40
C ASP A 289 55.39 67.46 114.99
N VAL A 290 55.30 66.27 114.38
CA VAL A 290 56.45 65.56 113.79
C VAL A 290 57.13 66.44 112.74
N MET A 291 56.38 67.31 112.07
CA MET A 291 56.91 68.21 111.05
C MET A 291 57.88 69.26 111.59
N ASP A 292 57.79 69.72 112.84
CA ASP A 292 58.76 70.68 113.44
C ASP A 292 60.09 70.01 113.83
N ILE A 293 60.02 68.75 114.28
CA ILE A 293 61.19 67.91 114.59
C ILE A 293 61.95 67.58 113.30
N VAL A 294 61.21 67.32 112.22
CA VAL A 294 61.71 67.02 110.89
C VAL A 294 62.22 68.28 110.17
N HIS A 295 61.55 69.44 110.25
CA HIS A 295 61.96 70.69 109.59
C HIS A 295 63.34 71.20 110.04
N LYS A 296 63.65 71.07 111.34
CA LYS A 296 64.97 71.45 111.89
C LYS A 296 66.07 70.45 111.55
N PHE A 297 65.73 69.22 111.16
CA PHE A 297 66.69 68.18 110.77
C PHE A 297 66.91 68.11 109.25
N LEU A 298 65.88 68.40 108.44
CA LEU A 298 65.87 68.19 106.99
C LEU A 298 66.29 69.39 106.13
N ASN A 299 66.38 70.61 106.64
CA ASN A 299 66.86 71.77 105.86
C ASN A 299 68.38 71.79 105.62
N ARG A 300 69.11 70.69 105.90
CA ARG A 300 70.54 70.58 105.60
C ARG A 300 70.83 70.09 104.18
N ASP A 301 70.03 69.17 103.64
CA ASP A 301 70.38 68.45 102.42
C ASP A 301 69.39 68.76 101.25
N VAL A 302 68.48 69.72 101.44
CA VAL A 302 67.57 70.32 100.42
C VAL A 302 68.34 70.96 99.26
N GLU A 303 69.60 71.36 99.47
CA GLU A 303 70.46 71.87 98.39
C GLU A 303 71.00 70.75 97.47
N HIS A 304 71.02 69.48 97.91
CA HIS A 304 71.57 68.35 97.14
C HIS A 304 70.57 67.76 96.11
N GLU A 305 69.27 68.11 96.23
CA GLU A 305 68.18 67.61 95.36
C GLU A 305 68.06 68.39 94.03
N GLN A 306 68.51 69.64 93.98
CA GLN A 306 68.44 70.44 92.75
C GLN A 306 69.31 69.85 91.61
N LEU A 307 70.42 69.18 91.94
CA LEU A 307 71.30 68.52 90.96
C LEU A 307 70.66 67.27 90.32
N LYS A 308 69.70 66.62 91.00
CA LYS A 308 69.06 65.37 90.56
C LYS A 308 68.02 65.61 89.46
N ASN A 309 67.38 66.77 89.48
CA ASN A 309 66.33 67.12 88.52
C ASN A 309 66.87 67.39 87.10
N SER A 310 68.14 67.81 86.96
CA SER A 310 68.76 68.00 85.64
C SER A 310 69.05 66.68 84.91
N VAL A 311 69.24 65.57 85.63
CA VAL A 311 69.46 64.24 85.04
C VAL A 311 68.15 63.66 84.52
N LYS A 312 67.05 63.94 85.22
CA LYS A 312 65.70 63.47 84.88
C LYS A 312 65.16 64.05 83.57
N GLU A 313 65.51 65.29 83.24
CA GLU A 313 65.11 65.91 81.96
C GLU A 313 65.81 65.30 80.73
N ALA A 314 67.01 64.72 80.91
CA ALA A 314 67.74 64.05 79.84
C ALA A 314 67.12 62.67 79.50
N GLU A 315 66.61 61.95 80.50
CA GLU A 315 65.96 60.65 80.33
C GLU A 315 64.60 60.76 79.61
N VAL A 316 63.82 61.81 79.89
CA VAL A 316 62.52 62.07 79.25
C VAL A 316 62.64 62.33 77.74
N ARG A 317 63.75 62.92 77.27
CA ARG A 317 64.01 63.10 75.83
C ARG A 317 64.26 61.77 75.10
N LEU A 318 64.82 60.78 75.79
CA LEU A 318 65.13 59.46 75.22
C LEU A 318 63.86 58.59 75.07
N ASP A 319 62.93 58.70 76.02
CA ASP A 319 61.63 58.01 75.95
C ASP A 319 60.72 58.56 74.85
N ASN A 320 60.69 59.89 74.65
CA ASN A 320 59.88 60.51 73.59
C ASN A 320 60.27 60.06 72.17
N LEU A 321 61.56 59.78 71.92
CA LEU A 321 62.04 59.29 70.63
C LEU A 321 61.68 57.80 70.41
N ARG A 322 61.57 57.00 71.48
CA ARG A 322 61.12 55.60 71.41
C ARG A 322 59.61 55.50 71.16
N GLU A 323 58.83 56.40 71.74
CA GLU A 323 57.37 56.43 71.54
C GLU A 323 56.97 56.81 70.10
N GLN A 324 57.74 57.68 69.46
CA GLN A 324 57.53 58.06 68.05
C GLN A 324 57.84 56.91 67.08
N PHE A 325 58.82 56.06 67.39
CA PHE A 325 59.15 54.88 66.60
C PHE A 325 58.08 53.78 66.69
N GLU A 326 57.52 53.55 67.89
CA GLU A 326 56.41 52.61 68.11
C GLU A 326 55.09 53.07 67.48
N ARG A 327 54.82 54.38 67.40
CA ARG A 327 53.65 54.91 66.67
C ARG A 327 53.72 54.64 65.17
N PHE A 328 54.88 54.88 64.56
CA PHE A 328 55.06 54.69 63.12
C PHE A 328 54.92 53.21 62.69
N LYS A 329 55.35 52.29 63.56
CA LYS A 329 55.16 50.85 63.36
C LYS A 329 53.69 50.43 63.45
N ARG A 330 52.94 51.01 64.38
CA ARG A 330 51.49 50.77 64.56
C ARG A 330 50.65 51.27 63.37
N ASP A 331 51.07 52.35 62.73
CA ASP A 331 50.37 52.94 61.59
C ASP A 331 50.63 52.23 60.25
N THR A 332 51.63 51.33 60.18
CA THR A 332 52.01 50.65 58.92
C THR A 332 51.69 49.14 58.90
N GLU A 333 51.49 48.50 60.06
CA GLU A 333 51.08 47.09 60.17
C GLU A 333 49.54 46.88 60.16
N GLY A 334 48.76 47.94 59.91
CA GLY A 334 47.30 47.96 59.89
C GLY A 334 46.62 48.08 58.51
N ILE A 335 47.34 47.92 57.39
CA ILE A 335 46.72 47.72 56.07
C ILE A 335 46.51 46.22 55.86
N THR A 336 45.69 45.64 56.74
CA THR A 336 44.93 44.45 56.41
C THR A 336 43.83 44.86 55.46
N PHE A 337 43.70 44.14 54.35
CA PHE A 337 42.54 44.21 53.45
C PHE A 337 41.27 44.20 54.31
N ASP A 338 40.55 45.31 54.31
CA ASP A 338 39.37 45.54 55.13
C ASP A 338 38.23 44.61 54.67
N THR A 339 38.11 43.46 55.32
CA THR A 339 37.01 42.50 55.15
C THR A 339 35.68 43.00 55.74
N ASP A 340 35.59 44.26 56.19
CA ASP A 340 34.37 44.86 56.76
C ASP A 340 33.52 45.67 55.76
N THR A 341 33.76 45.49 54.46
CA THR A 341 32.71 45.74 53.43
C THR A 341 31.87 44.48 53.17
N SER A 342 31.71 43.60 54.17
CA SER A 342 30.99 42.32 54.03
C SER A 342 29.47 42.48 53.83
N GLY A 343 28.90 43.63 54.22
CA GLY A 343 27.48 43.94 53.97
C GLY A 343 27.20 44.52 52.58
N LYS A 344 28.03 45.45 52.10
CA LYS A 344 27.86 46.10 50.78
C LYS A 344 28.45 45.27 49.63
N SER A 345 29.54 44.54 49.86
CA SER A 345 30.08 43.62 48.84
C SER A 345 29.13 42.46 48.61
N ARG A 346 28.50 41.91 49.67
CA ARG A 346 27.45 40.90 49.51
C ARG A 346 26.22 41.42 48.75
N ALA A 347 25.85 42.68 48.93
CA ALA A 347 24.78 43.31 48.14
C ALA A 347 25.16 43.43 46.66
N ILE A 348 26.41 43.83 46.34
CA ILE A 348 26.90 43.88 44.96
C ILE A 348 26.99 42.47 44.36
N TYR A 349 27.47 41.47 45.10
CA TYR A 349 27.49 40.08 44.63
C TYR A 349 26.08 39.51 44.41
N LEU A 350 25.13 39.84 45.29
CA LEU A 350 23.71 39.46 45.11
C LEU A 350 23.06 40.17 43.92
N GLU A 351 23.39 41.45 43.69
CA GLU A 351 22.91 42.21 42.53
C GLU A 351 23.53 41.66 41.22
N VAL A 352 24.81 41.29 41.24
CA VAL A 352 25.48 40.60 40.12
C VAL A 352 24.85 39.22 39.89
N GLU A 353 24.60 38.44 40.93
CA GLU A 353 23.94 37.13 40.84
C GLU A 353 22.50 37.27 40.32
N GLU A 354 21.76 38.30 40.75
CA GLU A 354 20.41 38.61 40.25
C GLU A 354 20.44 39.03 38.77
N HIS A 355 21.41 39.84 38.36
CA HIS A 355 21.59 40.23 36.96
C HIS A 355 22.05 39.06 36.08
N GLU A 356 22.92 38.18 36.57
CA GLU A 356 23.29 36.93 35.90
C GLU A 356 22.08 35.99 35.77
N ALA A 357 21.26 35.87 36.82
CA ALA A 357 20.02 35.09 36.76
C ALA A 357 19.03 35.66 35.74
N LYS A 358 18.84 36.99 35.69
CA LYS A 358 18.01 37.67 34.68
C LYS A 358 18.58 37.49 33.27
N LEU A 359 19.89 37.60 33.10
CA LEU A 359 20.56 37.38 31.81
C LEU A 359 20.34 35.94 31.32
N ASN A 360 20.52 34.95 32.19
CA ASN A 360 20.28 33.54 31.88
C ASN A 360 18.81 33.27 31.54
N LEU A 361 17.87 33.92 32.24
CA LEU A 361 16.45 33.86 31.92
C LEU A 361 16.17 34.42 30.53
N PHE A 362 16.65 35.62 30.21
CA PHE A 362 16.45 36.24 28.89
C PHE A 362 17.13 35.46 27.77
N GLN A 363 18.31 34.87 28.00
CA GLN A 363 18.95 33.98 27.04
C GLN A 363 18.09 32.74 26.76
N LYS A 364 17.51 32.14 27.81
CA LYS A 364 16.60 30.99 27.67
C LYS A 364 15.32 31.37 26.94
N GLU A 365 14.72 32.52 27.23
CA GLU A 365 13.52 33.02 26.54
C GLU A 365 13.79 33.34 25.07
N HIS A 366 14.96 33.93 24.78
CA HIS A 366 15.41 34.18 23.41
C HIS A 366 15.60 32.87 22.65
N GLU A 367 16.26 31.87 23.24
CA GLU A 367 16.46 30.55 22.63
C GLU A 367 15.12 29.86 22.34
N GLN A 368 14.19 29.88 23.30
CA GLN A 368 12.84 29.35 23.11
C GLN A 368 12.07 30.10 22.01
N SER A 369 12.21 31.42 21.94
CA SER A 369 11.57 32.24 20.92
C SER A 369 12.16 31.95 19.53
N ARG A 370 13.48 31.71 19.46
CA ARG A 370 14.20 31.31 18.26
C ARG A 370 13.73 29.93 17.76
N GLU A 371 13.61 28.95 18.67
CA GLU A 371 13.08 27.62 18.35
C GLU A 371 11.63 27.68 17.85
N LYS A 372 10.76 28.45 18.54
CA LYS A 372 9.37 28.66 18.11
C LYS A 372 9.29 29.30 16.72
N LEU A 373 10.13 30.30 16.45
CA LEU A 373 10.20 30.94 15.14
C LEU A 373 10.68 29.96 14.06
N GLN A 374 11.70 29.15 14.35
CA GLN A 374 12.20 28.13 13.42
C GLN A 374 11.13 27.08 13.12
N GLN A 375 10.42 26.59 14.13
CA GLN A 375 9.31 25.65 13.97
C GLN A 375 8.17 26.26 13.14
N SER A 376 7.76 27.49 13.44
CA SER A 376 6.73 28.22 12.67
C SER A 376 7.15 28.41 11.21
N THR A 377 8.41 28.77 10.97
CA THR A 377 8.98 28.93 9.62
C THR A 377 8.93 27.61 8.83
N LEU A 378 9.33 26.50 9.46
CA LEU A 378 9.25 25.17 8.84
C LEU A 378 7.80 24.76 8.53
N GLN A 379 6.86 25.04 9.44
CA GLN A 379 5.44 24.78 9.22
C GLN A 379 4.90 25.57 8.02
N VAL A 380 5.26 26.86 7.91
CA VAL A 380 4.87 27.69 6.75
C VAL A 380 5.46 27.14 5.45
N GLU A 381 6.72 26.72 5.43
CA GLU A 381 7.33 26.07 4.26
C GLU A 381 6.63 24.75 3.88
N HIS A 382 6.23 23.95 4.87
CA HIS A 382 5.43 22.75 4.64
C HIS A 382 4.06 23.09 4.05
N MET A 383 3.38 24.11 4.58
CA MET A 383 2.10 24.60 4.04
C MET A 383 2.27 25.08 2.59
N LYS A 384 3.32 25.82 2.27
CA LYS A 384 3.62 26.26 0.89
C LYS A 384 3.81 25.09 -0.06
N ARG A 385 4.61 24.08 0.31
CA ARG A 385 4.83 22.89 -0.53
C ARG A 385 3.55 22.07 -0.71
N TRP A 386 2.76 21.93 0.36
CA TRP A 386 1.46 21.25 0.30
C TRP A 386 0.48 22.02 -0.60
N ALA A 387 0.35 23.33 -0.42
CA ALA A 387 -0.48 24.21 -1.23
C ALA A 387 -0.12 24.09 -2.72
N ASN A 388 1.17 24.21 -3.07
CA ASN A 388 1.63 24.06 -4.47
C ASN A 388 1.42 22.65 -5.05
N ARG A 389 1.38 21.60 -4.23
CA ARG A 389 1.00 20.26 -4.69
C ARG A 389 -0.50 20.19 -4.95
N MET A 390 -1.31 20.69 -4.01
CA MET A 390 -2.77 20.70 -4.15
C MET A 390 -3.24 21.57 -5.30
N GLY A 391 -2.65 22.75 -5.48
CA GLY A 391 -2.93 23.64 -6.61
C GLY A 391 -2.70 22.94 -7.96
N ARG A 392 -1.61 22.17 -8.11
CA ARG A 392 -1.37 21.37 -9.33
C ARG A 392 -2.41 20.29 -9.56
N SER A 393 -2.93 19.65 -8.50
CA SER A 393 -3.99 18.64 -8.65
C SER A 393 -5.35 19.25 -8.99
N LEU A 394 -5.59 20.51 -8.60
CA LEU A 394 -6.84 21.23 -8.84
C LEU A 394 -6.80 22.15 -10.07
N ALA A 395 -5.66 22.25 -10.75
CA ALA A 395 -5.45 23.13 -11.92
C ALA A 395 -6.44 22.86 -13.07
N MET A 396 -7.04 21.67 -13.14
CA MET A 396 -8.09 21.37 -14.13
C MET A 396 -9.42 22.11 -13.88
N PHE A 397 -9.64 22.66 -12.68
CA PHE A 397 -10.88 23.34 -12.29
C PHE A 397 -10.66 24.84 -12.06
N GLU A 398 -9.51 25.22 -11.53
CA GLU A 398 -9.13 26.61 -11.30
C GLU A 398 -7.60 26.72 -11.21
N ASP A 399 -7.04 27.70 -11.93
CA ASP A 399 -5.61 28.01 -11.85
C ASP A 399 -5.30 28.68 -10.51
N CYS A 400 -4.97 27.86 -9.51
CA CYS A 400 -4.55 28.34 -8.21
C CYS A 400 -3.17 29.02 -8.32
N GLN A 401 -3.04 30.21 -7.73
CA GLN A 401 -1.79 30.95 -7.68
C GLN A 401 -0.70 30.11 -6.98
N ARG A 402 0.51 30.16 -7.54
CA ARG A 402 1.69 29.56 -6.91
C ARG A 402 2.03 30.31 -5.62
N VAL A 403 2.20 29.57 -4.53
CA VAL A 403 2.52 30.14 -3.22
C VAL A 403 4.04 30.23 -3.06
N GLU A 404 4.60 31.44 -3.12
CA GLU A 404 6.04 31.68 -2.96
C GLU A 404 6.37 32.35 -1.62
N LYS A 405 5.45 33.14 -1.07
CA LYS A 405 5.57 33.83 0.22
C LYS A 405 4.43 33.45 1.15
N ALA A 406 4.63 33.64 2.46
CA ALA A 406 3.62 33.33 3.47
C ALA A 406 2.32 34.14 3.27
N SER A 407 2.45 35.38 2.79
CA SER A 407 1.33 36.26 2.44
C SER A 407 0.42 35.72 1.34
N ASP A 408 0.88 34.77 0.54
CA ASP A 408 0.12 34.21 -0.58
C ASP A 408 -0.83 33.09 -0.12
N LEU A 409 -0.61 32.53 1.07
CA LEU A 409 -1.40 31.40 1.60
C LEU A 409 -2.90 31.74 1.72
N PRO A 410 -3.33 32.88 2.31
CA PRO A 410 -4.76 33.20 2.39
C PRO A 410 -5.43 33.30 1.03
N VAL A 411 -4.75 33.88 0.04
CA VAL A 411 -5.25 34.01 -1.34
C VAL A 411 -5.39 32.62 -1.97
N PHE A 412 -4.37 31.77 -1.82
CA PHE A 412 -4.40 30.39 -2.27
C PHE A 412 -5.56 29.60 -1.64
N TYR A 413 -5.79 29.70 -0.33
CA TYR A 413 -6.87 28.97 0.33
C TYR A 413 -8.25 29.38 -0.17
N ASN A 414 -8.46 30.67 -0.43
CA ASN A 414 -9.71 31.16 -1.03
C ASN A 414 -9.91 30.64 -2.47
N GLN A 415 -8.83 30.59 -3.27
CA GLN A 415 -8.89 30.01 -4.63
C GLN A 415 -9.09 28.49 -4.60
N MET A 416 -8.44 27.80 -3.68
CA MET A 416 -8.59 26.36 -3.47
C MET A 416 -10.03 26.02 -3.10
N GLN A 417 -10.67 26.82 -2.24
CA GLN A 417 -12.08 26.63 -1.90
C GLN A 417 -12.97 26.72 -3.15
N ARG A 418 -12.78 27.73 -3.99
CA ARG A 418 -13.51 27.86 -5.27
C ARG A 418 -13.23 26.71 -6.23
N ALA A 419 -11.98 26.26 -6.31
CA ALA A 419 -11.57 25.12 -7.12
C ALA A 419 -12.28 23.83 -6.66
N VAL A 420 -12.38 23.62 -5.35
CA VAL A 420 -13.10 22.50 -4.74
C VAL A 420 -14.61 22.62 -5.03
N ASP A 421 -15.20 23.80 -4.90
CA ASP A 421 -16.62 24.00 -5.24
C ASP A 421 -16.91 23.68 -6.70
N LYS A 422 -16.06 24.13 -7.64
CA LYS A 422 -16.16 23.78 -9.06
C LYS A 422 -15.96 22.29 -9.31
N PHE A 423 -15.01 21.67 -8.62
CA PHE A 423 -14.81 20.22 -8.69
C PHE A 423 -16.07 19.47 -8.25
N VAL A 424 -16.64 19.83 -7.11
CA VAL A 424 -17.89 19.23 -6.59
C VAL A 424 -19.05 19.46 -7.55
N GLN A 425 -19.21 20.66 -8.10
CA GLN A 425 -20.23 20.97 -9.10
C GLN A 425 -20.05 20.14 -10.38
N ASN A 426 -18.83 19.99 -10.87
CA ASN A 426 -18.53 19.15 -12.04
C ASN A 426 -18.86 17.67 -11.76
N ILE A 427 -18.49 17.15 -10.58
CA ILE A 427 -18.87 15.79 -10.18
C ILE A 427 -20.40 15.65 -10.12
N ALA A 428 -21.11 16.61 -9.53
CA ALA A 428 -22.56 16.61 -9.49
C ALA A 428 -23.18 16.63 -10.90
N GLN A 429 -22.61 17.41 -11.83
CA GLN A 429 -23.02 17.46 -13.23
C GLN A 429 -22.72 16.15 -13.98
N LEU A 430 -21.57 15.51 -13.72
CA LEU A 430 -21.22 14.22 -14.29
C LEU A 430 -22.12 13.09 -13.80
N ILE A 431 -22.57 13.18 -12.54
CA ILE A 431 -23.57 12.27 -11.95
C ILE A 431 -24.95 12.52 -12.58
N SER A 432 -25.40 13.77 -12.67
CA SER A 432 -26.74 14.11 -13.21
C SER A 432 -26.86 13.84 -14.72
N SER A 433 -25.77 14.02 -15.48
CA SER A 433 -25.70 13.68 -16.90
C SER A 433 -25.56 12.18 -17.20
N GLY A 434 -25.46 11.33 -16.17
CA GLY A 434 -25.32 9.88 -16.32
C GLY A 434 -23.97 9.41 -16.88
N LYS A 435 -23.02 10.34 -17.10
CA LYS A 435 -21.66 10.02 -17.56
C LYS A 435 -20.86 9.25 -16.52
N VAL A 436 -21.14 9.48 -15.24
CA VAL A 436 -20.66 8.63 -14.13
C VAL A 436 -21.74 7.58 -13.85
N GLN A 437 -21.58 6.38 -14.44
CA GLN A 437 -22.49 5.27 -14.15
C GLN A 437 -22.47 4.97 -12.64
N ARG A 438 -23.64 4.92 -11.97
CA ARG A 438 -23.76 4.53 -10.55
C ARG A 438 -23.05 3.21 -10.22
N LYS A 439 -22.89 2.31 -11.20
CA LYS A 439 -22.11 1.06 -11.07
C LYS A 439 -20.63 1.29 -10.78
N ASN A 440 -20.02 2.37 -11.29
CA ASN A 440 -18.63 2.71 -11.00
C ASN A 440 -18.46 3.22 -9.57
N MET A 441 -19.47 3.90 -9.01
CA MET A 441 -19.45 4.31 -7.61
C MET A 441 -19.58 3.13 -6.65
N SER A 442 -20.43 2.13 -6.94
CA SER A 442 -20.48 0.92 -6.10
C SER A 442 -19.20 0.08 -6.21
N GLN A 443 -18.56 0.05 -7.38
CA GLN A 443 -17.24 -0.57 -7.53
C GLN A 443 -16.13 0.20 -6.81
N ALA A 444 -16.16 1.53 -6.81
CA ALA A 444 -15.19 2.34 -6.07
C ALA A 444 -15.33 2.11 -4.56
N GLY A 445 -16.55 2.15 -4.02
CA GLY A 445 -16.79 1.85 -2.60
C GLY A 445 -16.44 0.39 -2.23
N SER A 446 -16.65 -0.56 -3.14
CA SER A 446 -16.21 -1.95 -2.93
C SER A 446 -14.69 -2.07 -2.93
N LYS A 447 -13.98 -1.35 -3.82
CA LYS A 447 -12.51 -1.34 -3.85
C LYS A 447 -11.92 -0.66 -2.64
N GLU A 448 -12.50 0.45 -2.19
CA GLU A 448 -12.09 1.15 -0.97
C GLU A 448 -12.30 0.27 0.27
N SER A 449 -13.46 -0.39 0.38
CA SER A 449 -13.70 -1.35 1.48
C SER A 449 -12.72 -2.54 1.43
N GLN A 450 -12.37 -2.99 0.23
CA GLN A 450 -11.40 -4.08 0.06
C GLN A 450 -9.97 -3.64 0.39
N GLU A 451 -9.60 -2.42 0.02
CA GLU A 451 -8.31 -1.82 0.33
C GLU A 451 -8.19 -1.52 1.83
N ALA A 452 -9.23 -0.98 2.47
CA ALA A 452 -9.28 -0.81 3.92
C ALA A 452 -9.12 -2.16 4.66
N ARG A 453 -9.80 -3.22 4.20
CA ARG A 453 -9.60 -4.58 4.75
C ARG A 453 -8.18 -5.10 4.51
N ARG A 454 -7.60 -4.83 3.34
CA ARG A 454 -6.22 -5.20 3.03
C ARG A 454 -5.24 -4.46 3.94
N LEU A 455 -5.39 -3.15 4.12
CA LEU A 455 -4.52 -2.35 4.99
C LEU A 455 -4.63 -2.75 6.46
N LEU A 456 -5.82 -3.16 6.92
CA LEU A 456 -6.01 -3.72 8.26
C LEU A 456 -5.40 -5.11 8.46
N THR A 457 -5.12 -5.84 7.37
CA THR A 457 -4.48 -7.17 7.40
C THR A 457 -3.00 -7.14 7.02
N ASP A 458 -2.54 -6.02 6.46
CA ASP A 458 -1.16 -5.78 6.05
C ASP A 458 -0.30 -5.45 7.28
N LYS A 459 0.56 -6.40 7.66
CA LYS A 459 1.44 -6.29 8.83
C LYS A 459 2.45 -5.16 8.70
N ASP A 460 2.89 -4.84 7.49
CA ASP A 460 3.89 -3.79 7.26
C ASP A 460 3.23 -2.41 7.32
N PHE A 461 2.01 -2.30 6.79
CA PHE A 461 1.20 -1.09 6.97
C PHE A 461 0.91 -0.80 8.45
N LEU A 462 0.53 -1.83 9.22
CA LEU A 462 0.31 -1.68 10.67
C LEU A 462 1.59 -1.28 11.42
N LYS A 463 2.75 -1.83 11.04
CA LYS A 463 4.05 -1.42 11.62
C LYS A 463 4.40 0.04 11.30
N ALA A 464 4.14 0.49 10.08
CA ALA A 464 4.52 1.83 9.62
C ALA A 464 3.55 2.93 10.09
N ASN A 465 2.25 2.63 10.26
CA ASN A 465 1.23 3.60 10.64
C ASN A 465 0.86 3.61 12.12
N CYS A 466 1.23 2.59 12.90
CA CYS A 466 1.24 2.71 14.36
C CYS A 466 2.44 3.54 14.81
N ARG A 467 2.38 4.86 14.56
CA ARG A 467 3.39 5.86 14.96
C ARG A 467 3.54 6.05 16.47
N VAL A 468 2.82 5.27 17.28
CA VAL A 468 3.10 5.15 18.71
C VAL A 468 3.72 3.76 18.89
N PRO A 469 5.06 3.65 18.98
CA PRO A 469 5.70 2.44 19.43
C PRO A 469 5.05 2.01 20.75
N LYS A 470 4.73 0.72 20.90
CA LYS A 470 4.18 0.21 22.18
C LYS A 470 5.10 0.52 23.37
N SER A 471 6.37 0.79 23.13
CA SER A 471 7.37 1.20 24.13
C SER A 471 7.26 2.67 24.56
N LEU A 472 6.57 3.54 23.80
CA LEU A 472 6.47 4.98 24.08
C LEU A 472 5.20 5.39 24.84
N ASP A 473 4.28 4.45 25.13
CA ASP A 473 3.13 4.68 26.01
C ASP A 473 3.43 4.36 27.49
N ALA A 474 4.65 3.88 27.79
CA ALA A 474 5.16 3.72 29.16
C ALA A 474 5.70 5.03 29.76
N GLY A 475 5.71 6.13 29.00
CA GLY A 475 6.31 7.41 29.36
C GLY A 475 5.33 8.46 29.91
N ARG A 476 4.23 8.06 30.55
CA ARG A 476 3.38 9.03 31.26
C ARG A 476 4.11 9.45 32.54
N PRO A 477 4.34 10.76 32.79
CA PRO A 477 5.14 11.20 33.92
C PRO A 477 4.48 10.77 35.25
N PRO A 478 5.23 10.21 36.20
CA PRO A 478 4.70 9.80 37.50
C PRO A 478 4.47 11.07 38.32
N SER A 479 3.30 11.69 38.17
CA SER A 479 2.83 12.70 39.12
C SER A 479 2.23 12.03 40.35
N ARG A 480 3.09 11.48 41.21
CA ARG A 480 2.97 11.57 42.68
C ARG A 480 4.05 10.72 43.35
N GLN A 481 4.96 11.43 44.00
CA GLN A 481 5.79 10.92 45.08
C GLN A 481 4.92 10.21 46.12
N GLY A 482 5.35 9.00 46.48
CA GLY A 482 4.88 8.25 47.63
C GLY A 482 5.83 7.08 47.86
N ASN A 483 6.87 7.33 48.67
CA ASN A 483 7.76 6.31 49.24
C ASN A 483 6.99 5.05 49.62
N ASN A 484 7.29 3.92 48.98
CA ASN A 484 7.59 2.66 49.64
C ASN A 484 7.97 1.63 48.58
N ALA A 485 9.17 1.07 48.76
CA ALA A 485 9.67 -0.04 47.97
C ALA A 485 8.75 -1.25 48.15
N ALA A 486 8.07 -1.63 47.07
CA ALA A 486 7.37 -2.90 46.92
C ALA A 486 7.82 -3.53 45.58
N PRO A 487 7.80 -4.86 45.44
CA PRO A 487 8.46 -5.57 44.35
C PRO A 487 7.80 -5.25 43.00
N GLU A 488 8.60 -4.96 41.98
CA GLU A 488 8.21 -4.55 40.61
C GLU A 488 7.53 -5.65 39.77
N GLU A 489 6.92 -6.68 40.37
CA GLU A 489 6.34 -7.80 39.61
C GLU A 489 4.87 -7.57 39.15
N ASP A 490 4.22 -6.48 39.56
CA ASP A 490 2.77 -6.30 39.35
C ASP A 490 2.38 -5.38 38.16
N ALA A 491 3.34 -4.73 37.51
CA ALA A 491 3.06 -3.80 36.42
C ALA A 491 2.52 -4.50 35.15
N ASP A 492 3.04 -5.70 34.86
CA ASP A 492 2.61 -6.49 33.71
C ASP A 492 1.23 -7.12 33.93
N ASP A 493 0.88 -7.49 35.18
CA ASP A 493 -0.43 -8.07 35.50
C ASP A 493 -1.53 -7.00 35.52
N ILE A 494 -1.23 -5.78 35.94
CA ILE A 494 -2.16 -4.63 35.83
C ILE A 494 -2.44 -4.31 34.34
N GLN A 495 -1.41 -4.27 33.49
CA GLN A 495 -1.59 -4.05 32.05
C GLN A 495 -2.38 -5.18 31.38
N LYS A 496 -2.19 -6.42 31.82
CA LYS A 496 -2.93 -7.58 31.34
C LYS A 496 -4.40 -7.53 31.76
N GLN A 497 -4.69 -7.13 33.00
CA GLN A 497 -6.06 -6.95 33.48
C GLN A 497 -6.79 -5.81 32.74
N ASP A 498 -6.13 -4.67 32.52
CA ASP A 498 -6.73 -3.56 31.77
C ASP A 498 -7.01 -3.94 30.31
N ARG A 499 -6.12 -4.72 29.69
CA ARG A 499 -6.32 -5.23 28.34
C ARG A 499 -7.50 -6.19 28.25
N GLU A 500 -7.67 -7.09 29.22
CA GLU A 500 -8.81 -8.00 29.28
C GLU A 500 -10.11 -7.25 29.60
N ARG A 501 -10.06 -6.22 30.44
CA ARG A 501 -11.19 -5.34 30.72
C ARG A 501 -11.66 -4.59 29.47
N CYS A 502 -10.76 -3.98 28.70
CA CYS A 502 -11.13 -3.30 27.45
C CYS A 502 -11.69 -4.26 26.39
N LYS A 503 -11.17 -5.50 26.30
CA LYS A 503 -11.75 -6.52 25.43
C LYS A 503 -13.17 -6.87 25.84
N LYS A 504 -13.41 -7.03 27.14
CA LYS A 504 -14.74 -7.34 27.69
C LYS A 504 -15.72 -6.19 27.43
N GLU A 505 -15.34 -4.95 27.74
CA GLU A 505 -16.17 -3.78 27.47
C GLU A 505 -16.48 -3.59 25.98
N SER A 506 -15.54 -3.90 25.09
CA SER A 506 -15.76 -3.87 23.64
C SER A 506 -16.71 -4.98 23.18
N ALA A 507 -16.58 -6.19 23.73
CA ALA A 507 -17.46 -7.32 23.41
C ALA A 507 -18.89 -7.03 23.87
N ASP A 508 -19.05 -6.48 25.08
CA ASP A 508 -20.34 -6.09 25.65
C ASP A 508 -21.02 -5.02 24.77
N ARG A 509 -20.29 -4.00 24.30
CA ARG A 509 -20.85 -2.97 23.39
C ARG A 509 -21.30 -3.54 22.06
N VAL A 510 -20.59 -4.52 21.49
CA VAL A 510 -20.98 -5.18 20.24
C VAL A 510 -22.24 -6.02 20.45
N GLN A 511 -22.33 -6.75 21.57
CA GLN A 511 -23.53 -7.51 21.92
C GLN A 511 -24.73 -6.58 22.15
N ASP A 512 -24.54 -5.45 22.84
CA ASP A 512 -25.57 -4.45 23.07
C ASP A 512 -26.07 -3.83 21.76
N ALA A 513 -25.16 -3.53 20.83
CA ALA A 513 -25.50 -3.02 19.51
C ALA A 513 -26.30 -4.05 18.70
N ALA A 514 -25.88 -5.32 18.71
CA ALA A 514 -26.60 -6.41 18.06
C ALA A 514 -28.00 -6.62 18.67
N PHE A 515 -28.13 -6.52 19.99
CA PHE A 515 -29.42 -6.64 20.68
C PHE A 515 -30.35 -5.47 20.35
N ARG A 516 -29.84 -4.24 20.25
CA ARG A 516 -30.60 -3.07 19.80
C ARG A 516 -31.07 -3.22 18.35
N GLU A 517 -30.22 -3.77 17.47
CA GLU A 517 -30.58 -4.03 16.08
C GLU A 517 -31.65 -5.12 15.96
N PHE A 518 -31.57 -6.16 16.79
CA PHE A 518 -32.58 -7.21 16.89
C PHE A 518 -33.94 -6.68 17.37
N ARG A 519 -33.95 -5.82 18.41
CA ARG A 519 -35.19 -5.17 18.88
C ARG A 519 -35.81 -4.25 17.83
N LYS A 520 -34.99 -3.52 17.06
CA LYS A 520 -35.50 -2.72 15.92
C LYS A 520 -36.16 -3.59 14.85
N LYS A 521 -35.64 -4.78 14.58
CA LYS A 521 -36.21 -5.72 13.61
C LYS A 521 -37.53 -6.34 14.09
N GLN A 522 -37.69 -6.58 15.40
CA GLN A 522 -38.97 -7.08 15.95
C GLN A 522 -40.03 -6.00 16.18
N GLY A 523 -39.62 -4.75 16.44
CA GLY A 523 -40.55 -3.62 16.65
C GLY A 523 -41.15 -3.01 15.37
N GLY A 524 -40.68 -3.43 14.19
CA GLY A 524 -41.14 -2.94 12.88
C GLY A 524 -42.28 -3.74 12.24
N VAL A 525 -42.85 -4.71 12.95
CA VAL A 525 -44.05 -5.44 12.51
C VAL A 525 -45.24 -4.99 13.35
N LYS A 526 -45.85 -3.88 12.94
CA LYS A 526 -47.23 -3.54 13.25
C LYS A 526 -47.91 -3.03 11.99
#